data_AF-A0AA41VHT9-F1
#
_entry.id   AF-A0AA41VHT9-F1
#
_cell.length_a   1.000
_cell.length_b   1.000
_cell.length_c   1.000
_cell.angle_alpha   90.00
_cell.angle_beta   90.00
_cell.angle_gamma   90.00
#
_symmetry.space_group_name_H-M   'P 1'
#
loop_
_entity.id
_entity.type
_entity.pdbx_description
1 polymer ?
#
loop_
_entity_poly.entity_id
_entity_poly.type
_entity_poly.pdbx_seq_one_letter_code
_entity_poly.pdbx_strand_id
1 'polypeptide(L)' 'VVSGSLDFLGDDIYFRFCNLRFLKVVTWVTRNCFNAIAYFVKISPNIESISLTIEQ' A
#
# COMPACT_ATOMS: atom_id res chain seq x y z
N VAL A 1 1.58 25.45 -2.54
CA VAL A 1 1.88 24.10 -3.06
C VAL A 1 2.04 23.18 -1.86
N VAL A 2 1.00 22.45 -1.48
CA VAL A 2 1.11 21.48 -0.37
C VAL A 2 1.90 20.30 -0.92
N SER A 3 3.17 20.24 -0.54
CA SER A 3 3.96 19.01 -0.67
C SER A 3 3.25 17.98 0.19
N GLY A 4 2.63 16.99 -0.44
CA GLY A 4 2.15 15.78 0.23
C GLY A 4 3.36 15.00 0.69
N SER A 5 4.00 15.49 1.74
CA SER A 5 5.15 14.85 2.35
C SER A 5 4.68 13.55 2.96
N LEU A 6 5.26 12.46 2.47
CA LEU A 6 5.18 11.12 3.04
C LEU A 6 5.76 11.07 4.48
N ASP A 7 6.14 12.20 5.06
CA ASP A 7 6.80 12.35 6.35
C ASP A 7 5.85 12.09 7.55
N PHE A 8 4.56 11.88 7.33
CA PHE A 8 3.64 11.35 8.36
C PHE A 8 3.77 9.82 8.56
N LEU A 9 4.69 9.16 7.87
CA LEU A 9 4.96 7.72 7.94
C LEU A 9 5.97 7.33 9.04
N GLY A 10 6.12 8.17 10.07
CA GLY A 10 6.96 7.91 11.24
C GLY A 10 6.35 6.88 12.19
N ASP A 11 7.13 5.85 12.51
CA ASP A 11 7.01 5.01 13.71
C ASP A 11 5.74 4.17 14.00
N ASP A 12 4.97 3.76 12.99
CA ASP A 12 3.94 2.71 13.17
C ASP A 12 4.55 1.30 13.31
N ILE A 13 5.29 1.05 14.39
CA ILE A 13 5.65 -0.30 14.83
C ILE A 13 4.38 -1.08 15.27
N TYR A 14 3.26 -0.38 15.52
CA TYR A 14 2.03 -0.94 16.07
C TYR A 14 1.05 -1.57 15.06
N PHE A 15 1.16 -1.26 13.77
CA PHE A 15 0.25 -1.82 12.75
C PHE A 15 1.03 -2.63 11.72
N ARG A 16 1.43 -3.85 12.11
CA ARG A 16 1.95 -4.85 11.18
C ARG A 16 0.86 -5.82 10.78
N PHE A 17 0.64 -5.97 9.48
CA PHE A 17 -0.23 -6.97 8.92
C PHE A 17 0.55 -8.22 8.48
N CYS A 18 1.16 -8.89 9.46
CA CYS A 18 2.04 -10.05 9.23
C CYS A 18 1.37 -11.25 8.54
N ASN A 19 0.04 -11.31 8.52
CA ASN A 19 -0.69 -12.42 7.91
C ASN A 19 -0.92 -12.24 6.40
N LEU A 20 -0.68 -11.04 5.86
CA LEU A 20 -0.87 -10.78 4.44
C LEU A 20 0.31 -11.35 3.64
N ARG A 21 0.05 -12.42 2.90
CA ARG A 21 1.02 -13.05 1.97
C ARG A 21 0.71 -12.75 0.52
N PHE A 22 -0.57 -12.62 0.17
CA PHE A 22 -1.02 -12.41 -1.20
C PHE A 22 -2.01 -11.26 -1.26
N LEU A 23 -1.73 -10.26 -2.09
CA LEU A 23 -2.61 -9.11 -2.31
C LEU A 23 -3.05 -9.09 -3.77
N LYS A 24 -4.35 -9.23 -4.01
CA LYS A 24 -4.95 -9.03 -5.34
C LYS A 24 -5.85 -7.80 -5.29
N VAL A 25 -5.58 -6.80 -6.13
CA VAL A 25 -6.32 -5.55 -6.21
C VAL A 25 -6.80 -5.34 -7.64
N VAL A 26 -8.09 -5.06 -7.79
CA VAL A 26 -8.69 -4.58 -9.03
C VAL A 26 -9.10 -3.13 -8.78
N THR A 27 -8.53 -2.19 -9.54
CA THR A 27 -8.75 -0.76 -9.29
C THR A 27 -8.67 0.06 -10.58
N TRP A 28 -9.37 1.18 -10.57
CA TRP A 28 -9.17 2.28 -11.50
C TRP A 28 -7.90 3.03 -11.07
N VAL A 29 -7.01 3.41 -11.99
CA VAL A 29 -5.80 4.16 -11.62
C VAL A 29 -6.17 5.61 -11.35
N THR A 30 -6.53 5.90 -10.10
CA THR A 30 -6.53 7.27 -9.59
C THR A 30 -5.17 7.57 -8.94
N ARG A 31 -4.82 8.85 -8.82
CA ARG A 31 -3.53 9.30 -8.27
C ARG A 31 -3.20 8.69 -6.89
N ASN A 32 -4.21 8.32 -6.11
CA ASN A 32 -4.05 7.82 -4.74
C ASN A 32 -3.98 6.29 -4.61
N CYS A 33 -4.32 5.53 -5.66
CA CYS A 33 -4.34 4.06 -5.58
C CYS A 33 -2.95 3.48 -5.28
N PHE A 34 -1.89 4.06 -5.86
CA PHE A 34 -0.53 3.62 -5.59
C PHE A 34 -0.07 3.90 -4.15
N ASN A 35 -0.56 4.99 -3.53
CA ASN A 35 -0.24 5.29 -2.13
C ASN A 35 -0.85 4.24 -1.19
N ALA A 36 -2.08 3.79 -1.46
CA ALA A 36 -2.73 2.75 -0.68
C ALA A 36 -2.01 1.40 -0.84
N ILE A 37 -1.61 1.03 -2.06
CA ILE A 37 -0.84 -0.20 -2.31
C ILE A 37 0.52 -0.13 -1.60
N ALA A 38 1.24 0.99 -1.72
CA ALA A 38 2.52 1.19 -1.04
C ALA A 38 2.38 1.10 0.49
N TYR A 39 1.27 1.60 1.05
CA TYR A 39 0.97 1.46 2.46
C TYR A 39 0.80 -0.02 2.87
N PHE A 40 0.00 -0.80 2.13
CA PHE A 40 -0.17 -2.23 2.39
C PHE A 40 1.15 -3.00 2.33
N VAL A 41 2.01 -2.70 1.36
CA VAL A 41 3.35 -3.29 1.25
C VAL A 41 4.19 -2.93 2.47
N LYS A 42 4.19 -1.66 2.87
CA LYS A 42 4.97 -1.19 4.03
C LYS A 42 4.58 -1.91 5.32
N ILE A 43 3.28 -2.12 5.57
CA ILE A 43 2.80 -2.72 6.82
C ILE A 43 2.81 -4.26 6.80
N SER A 44 3.02 -4.90 5.66
CA SER A 44 2.88 -6.35 5.48
C SER A 44 4.24 -7.01 5.21
N PRO A 45 5.04 -7.29 6.25
CA PRO A 45 6.42 -7.77 6.07
C PRO A 45 6.53 -9.15 5.42
N ASN A 46 5.45 -9.93 5.43
CA ASN A 46 5.42 -11.30 4.89
C ASN A 46 4.74 -11.39 3.52
N ILE A 47 4.57 -10.25 2.83
CA ILE A 47 3.94 -10.25 1.51
C ILE A 47 4.85 -10.95 0.49
N GLU A 48 4.30 -11.93 -0.22
CA GLU A 48 5.02 -12.75 -1.20
C GLU A 48 4.68 -12.32 -2.63
N SER A 49 3.44 -11.89 -2.86
CA SER A 49 2.99 -11.50 -4.20
C SER A 49 1.90 -10.44 -4.18
N ILE A 50 1.93 -9.58 -5.20
CA ILE A 50 0.95 -8.54 -5.46
C ILE A 50 0.49 -8.67 -6.91
N SER A 51 -0.81 -8.83 -7.11
CA SER A 51 -1.45 -8.83 -8.42
C SER A 51 -2.34 -7.60 -8.54
N LEU A 52 -2.00 -6.72 -9.48
CA LEU A 52 -2.75 -5.51 -9.77
C LEU A 52 -3.45 -5.66 -11.11
N THR A 53 -4.76 -5.48 -11.13
CA THR A 53 -5.55 -5.35 -12.36
C THR A 53 -6.07 -3.93 -12.43
N ILE A 54 -5.71 -3.24 -13.51
CA ILE A 54 -6.18 -1.89 -13.79
C ILE A 54 -7.42 -2.01 -14.65
N GLU A 55 -8.54 -1.52 -14.14
CA GLU A 55 -9.76 -1.35 -14.94
C GLU A 55 -9.68 -0.01 -15.71
N GLN A 56 -10.15 -0.06 -16.96
CA GLN A 56 -10.15 1.06 -17.92
C GLN A 56 -11.51 1.73 -17.98
#